data_AF-A0A2V7P9V1-F1
#
_entry.id   AF-A0A2V7P9V1-F1
#
_cell.length_a   1.000
_cell.length_b   1.000
_cell.length_c   1.000
_cell.angle_alpha   90.00
_cell.angle_beta   90.00
_cell.angle_gamma   90.00
#
_symmetry.space_group_name_H-M   'P 1'
#
loop_
_entity.id
_entity.type
_entity.pdbx_description
1 polymer ?
#
loop_
_entity_poly.entity_id
_entity_poly.type
_entity_poly.pdbx_seq_one_letter_code
_entity_poly.pdbx_strand_id
1 'polypeptide(L)'
;MLATRDLLFRSKLGGVVAAAGAEVSRDEAACDLAVLELDGPAAAARISDLVGRGIPVLAYGSHVHAELLRAAREAGAAAVPNSQVEARLRDLLNT
;
A
#
# COMPACT_ATOMS: atom_id res chain seq x y z
N MET A 1 5.17 6.46 0.78
CA MET A 1 5.86 5.49 1.68
C MET A 1 5.63 4.05 1.21
N LEU A 2 6.63 3.17 1.32
CA LEU A 2 6.48 1.72 1.11
C LEU A 2 6.71 0.96 2.43
N ALA A 3 5.66 0.33 2.96
CA ALA A 3 5.69 -0.46 4.20
C ALA A 3 5.40 -1.94 3.89
N THR A 4 6.47 -2.69 3.65
CA THR A 4 6.46 -4.14 3.36
C THR A 4 7.65 -4.81 4.04
N ARG A 5 7.47 -6.04 4.51
CA ARG A 5 8.56 -6.86 5.06
C ARG A 5 9.26 -7.64 3.95
N ASP A 6 8.55 -7.91 2.85
CA ASP A 6 9.10 -8.62 1.70
C ASP A 6 10.04 -7.71 0.88
N LEU A 7 11.32 -8.12 0.80
CA LEU A 7 12.37 -7.40 0.08
C LEU A 7 12.18 -7.44 -1.45
N LEU A 8 11.59 -8.51 -1.98
CA LEU A 8 11.27 -8.61 -3.41
C LEU A 8 10.20 -7.59 -3.77
N PHE A 9 9.10 -7.54 -2.99
CA PHE A 9 8.08 -6.51 -3.19
C PHE A 9 8.62 -5.12 -2.97
N ARG A 10 9.48 -4.91 -1.96
CA ARG A 10 10.12 -3.61 -1.73
C ARG A 10 10.91 -3.14 -2.96
N SER A 11 11.74 -4.00 -3.53
CA SER A 11 12.52 -3.69 -4.72
C SER A 11 11.62 -3.40 -5.92
N LYS A 12 10.62 -4.25 -6.16
CA LYS A 12 9.72 -4.15 -7.30
C LYS A 12 8.84 -2.88 -7.26
N LEU A 13 8.22 -2.60 -6.13
CA LEU A 13 7.41 -1.40 -5.92
C LEU A 13 8.28 -0.15 -5.94
N GLY A 14 9.49 -0.20 -5.37
CA GLY A 14 10.47 0.89 -5.48
C GLY A 14 10.81 1.22 -6.93
N GLY A 15 10.96 0.21 -7.79
CA GLY A 15 11.16 0.40 -9.23
C GLY A 15 9.97 1.08 -9.91
N VAL A 16 8.73 0.73 -9.55
CA VAL A 16 7.52 1.40 -10.07
C VAL A 16 7.46 2.86 -9.65
N VAL A 17 7.75 3.15 -8.37
CA VAL A 17 7.79 4.52 -7.83
C VAL A 17 8.83 5.37 -8.57
N ALA A 18 10.05 4.86 -8.71
CA ALA A 18 11.13 5.57 -9.40
C ALA A 18 10.82 5.79 -10.90
N ALA A 19 10.22 4.81 -11.57
CA ALA A 19 9.83 4.93 -12.98
C ALA A 19 8.74 5.99 -13.22
N ALA A 20 7.91 6.28 -12.21
CA ALA A 20 6.93 7.36 -12.25
C ALA A 20 7.51 8.73 -11.85
N GLY A 21 8.81 8.83 -11.53
CA GLY A 21 9.45 10.05 -11.07
C GLY A 21 9.11 10.45 -9.62
N ALA A 22 8.47 9.55 -8.87
CA ALA A 22 8.15 9.73 -7.46
C ALA A 22 9.29 9.21 -6.56
N GLU A 23 9.28 9.59 -5.28
CA GLU A 23 10.28 9.18 -4.31
C GLU A 23 9.67 8.37 -3.16
N VAL A 24 10.44 7.38 -2.66
CA VAL A 24 10.05 6.62 -1.48
C VAL A 24 10.50 7.38 -0.22
N SER A 25 9.58 8.12 0.39
CA SER A 25 9.83 8.75 1.70
C SER A 25 9.67 7.77 2.86
N ARG A 26 10.48 8.00 3.92
CA ARG A 26 10.34 7.38 5.25
C ARG A 26 9.52 8.24 6.21
N ASP A 27 9.22 9.48 5.83
CA ASP A 27 8.37 10.37 6.60
C ASP A 27 6.90 10.03 6.32
N GLU A 28 6.24 9.46 7.32
CA GLU A 28 4.82 9.13 7.27
C GLU A 28 3.92 10.36 7.26
N ALA A 29 4.37 11.50 7.78
CA ALA A 29 3.59 12.73 7.84
C ALA A 29 3.60 13.50 6.53
N ALA A 30 4.65 13.32 5.72
CA ALA A 30 4.84 14.04 4.47
C ALA A 30 4.55 13.19 3.22
N CYS A 31 3.95 12.00 3.35
CA CYS A 31 3.73 11.12 2.21
C CYS A 31 2.36 11.29 1.56
N ASP A 32 2.35 11.39 0.22
CA ASP A 32 1.12 11.55 -0.58
C ASP A 32 0.37 10.23 -0.81
N LEU A 33 1.06 9.10 -0.65
CA LEU A 33 0.51 7.75 -0.80
C LEU A 33 1.28 6.77 0.10
N ALA A 34 0.54 5.95 0.84
CA ALA A 34 1.09 4.87 1.64
C ALA A 34 0.77 3.51 0.99
N VAL A 35 1.79 2.70 0.71
CA VAL A 35 1.63 1.33 0.19
C VAL A 35 1.96 0.34 1.31
N LEU A 36 1.01 -0.51 1.71
CA LEU A 36 1.12 -1.40 2.86
C LEU A 36 0.89 -2.87 2.48
N GLU A 37 1.78 -3.73 2.94
CA GLU A 37 1.57 -5.19 2.95
C GLU A 37 0.61 -5.59 4.08
N LEU A 38 -0.38 -6.43 3.77
CA LEU A 38 -1.30 -7.04 4.73
C LEU A 38 -0.66 -8.32 5.30
N ASP A 39 0.11 -8.17 6.38
CA ASP A 39 0.81 -9.26 7.06
C ASP A 39 0.11 -9.73 8.36
N GLY A 40 -1.01 -9.11 8.73
CA GLY A 40 -1.81 -9.52 9.89
C GLY A 40 -2.81 -8.46 10.38
N PRO A 41 -3.45 -8.69 11.55
CA PRO A 41 -4.52 -7.84 12.09
C PRO A 41 -4.08 -6.39 12.38
N ALA A 42 -2.80 -6.18 12.71
CA ALA A 42 -2.25 -4.85 12.96
C ALA A 42 -2.29 -3.93 11.74
N ALA A 43 -2.35 -4.50 10.52
CA ALA A 43 -2.44 -3.73 9.29
C ALA A 43 -3.72 -2.89 9.23
N ALA A 44 -4.86 -3.39 9.73
CA ALA A 44 -6.13 -2.67 9.70
C ALA A 44 -6.12 -1.41 10.57
N ALA A 45 -5.52 -1.48 11.77
CA ALA A 45 -5.35 -0.32 12.64
C ALA A 45 -4.45 0.75 12.00
N ARG A 46 -3.35 0.32 11.37
CA ARG A 46 -2.43 1.21 10.66
C ARG A 46 -3.08 1.87 9.44
N ILE A 47 -3.89 1.13 8.68
CA ILE A 47 -4.68 1.67 7.57
C ILE A 47 -5.62 2.76 8.09
N SER A 48 -6.37 2.47 9.16
CA SER A 48 -7.35 3.39 9.72
C SER A 48 -6.71 4.72 10.19
N ASP A 49 -5.52 4.65 10.80
CA ASP A 49 -4.77 5.85 11.21
C ASP A 49 -4.37 6.71 10.00
N LEU A 50 -3.78 6.11 8.97
CA LEU A 50 -3.33 6.82 7.77
C LEU A 50 -4.51 7.44 7.00
N VAL A 51 -5.61 6.70 6.84
CA VAL A 51 -6.84 7.20 6.23
C VAL A 51 -7.44 8.32 7.06
N GLY A 52 -7.46 8.20 8.39
CA GLY A 52 -7.94 9.26 9.30
C GLY A 52 -7.12 10.55 9.22
N ARG A 53 -5.84 10.45 8.84
CA ARG A 53 -4.94 11.59 8.58
C ARG A 53 -5.06 12.14 7.15
N GLY A 54 -5.95 11.59 6.33
CA GLY A 54 -6.18 12.01 4.94
C GLY A 54 -5.17 11.46 3.94
N ILE A 55 -4.35 10.48 4.32
CA ILE A 55 -3.35 9.87 3.44
C ILE A 55 -4.01 8.72 2.67
N PRO A 56 -4.02 8.74 1.33
CA PRO A 56 -4.45 7.60 0.52
C PRO A 56 -3.62 6.35 0.83
N VAL A 57 -4.30 5.19 0.95
CA VAL A 57 -3.65 3.91 1.26
C VAL A 57 -3.92 2.88 0.16
N LEU A 58 -2.85 2.31 -0.39
CA LEU A 58 -2.87 1.10 -1.22
C LEU A 58 -2.41 -0.08 -0.38
N ALA A 59 -3.35 -0.94 0.03
CA ALA A 59 -3.05 -2.17 0.74
C ALA A 59 -2.94 -3.35 -0.24
N TYR A 60 -2.02 -4.28 0.02
CA TYR A 60 -1.93 -5.50 -0.77
C TYR A 60 -1.61 -6.73 0.07
N GLY A 61 -2.10 -7.90 -0.36
CA GLY A 61 -1.85 -9.15 0.34
C GLY A 61 -2.20 -10.36 -0.50
N SER A 62 -1.89 -11.54 0.02
CA SER A 62 -2.24 -12.79 -0.66
C SER A 62 -3.75 -12.90 -0.83
N HIS A 63 -4.19 -13.33 -2.02
CA HIS A 63 -5.61 -13.53 -2.36
C HIS A 63 -6.29 -14.59 -1.48
N VAL A 64 -5.51 -15.46 -0.85
CA VAL A 64 -6.00 -16.45 0.13
C VAL A 64 -6.45 -15.80 1.46
N HIS A 65 -6.11 -14.52 1.68
CA HIS A 65 -6.57 -13.72 2.83
C HIS A 65 -7.66 -12.72 2.41
N ALA A 66 -8.73 -13.23 1.78
CA ALA A 66 -9.85 -12.40 1.31
C ALA A 66 -10.48 -11.55 2.43
N GLU A 67 -10.52 -12.07 3.66
CA GLU A 67 -11.00 -11.35 4.84
C GLU A 67 -10.11 -10.16 5.19
N LEU A 68 -8.78 -10.29 5.12
CA LEU A 68 -7.87 -9.17 5.35
C LEU A 68 -8.00 -8.09 4.27
N LEU A 69 -8.15 -8.49 3.00
CA LEU A 69 -8.40 -7.55 1.91
C LEU A 69 -9.74 -6.83 2.08
N ARG A 70 -10.76 -7.52 2.58
CA ARG A 70 -12.06 -6.91 2.89
C ARG A 70 -11.94 -5.92 4.05
N ALA A 71 -11.32 -6.32 5.15
CA ALA A 71 -11.10 -5.46 6.32
C ALA A 71 -10.31 -4.19 5.95
N ALA A 72 -9.28 -4.33 5.09
CA ALA A 72 -8.53 -3.19 4.59
C ALA A 72 -9.40 -2.19 3.80
N ARG A 73 -10.34 -2.68 2.98
CA ARG A 73 -11.30 -1.83 2.26
C ARG A 73 -12.31 -1.18 3.18
N GLU A 74 -12.82 -1.92 4.16
CA GLU A 74 -13.72 -1.38 5.18
C GLU A 74 -13.04 -0.29 6.03
N ALA A 75 -11.72 -0.39 6.23
CA ALA A 75 -10.89 0.65 6.85
C ALA A 75 -10.55 1.84 5.93
N GLY A 76 -11.02 1.84 4.67
CA GLY A 76 -10.87 2.95 3.73
C GLY A 76 -9.67 2.87 2.77
N ALA A 77 -8.90 1.78 2.77
CA ALA A 77 -7.82 1.59 1.80
C ALA A 77 -8.34 1.05 0.45
N ALA A 78 -7.60 1.34 -0.62
CA ALA A 78 -7.65 0.54 -1.83
C ALA A 78 -6.90 -0.77 -1.59
N ALA A 79 -7.60 -1.91 -1.47
CA ALA A 79 -6.96 -3.21 -1.25
C ALA A 79 -6.94 -4.08 -2.51
N VAL A 80 -5.79 -4.67 -2.83
CA VAL A 80 -5.60 -5.52 -4.03
C VAL A 80 -4.78 -6.79 -3.74
N PRO A 81 -4.92 -7.87 -4.51
CA PRO A 81 -4.02 -9.02 -4.43
C PRO A 81 -2.55 -8.67 -4.77
N ASN A 82 -1.61 -9.47 -4.27
CA ASN A 82 -0.17 -9.39 -4.61
C ASN A 82 0.12 -9.30 -6.11
N SER A 83 -0.65 -9.97 -6.96
CA SER A 83 -0.45 -9.95 -8.41
C SER A 83 -0.87 -8.64 -9.08
N GLN A 84 -1.67 -7.81 -8.39
CA GLN A 84 -2.25 -6.58 -8.93
C GLN A 84 -1.62 -5.30 -8.38
N VAL A 85 -0.83 -5.39 -7.30
CA VAL A 85 -0.29 -4.22 -6.59
C VAL A 85 0.53 -3.29 -7.48
N GLU A 86 1.38 -3.81 -8.36
CA GLU A 86 2.20 -2.97 -9.23
C GLU A 86 1.40 -2.25 -10.30
N ALA A 87 0.45 -2.95 -10.93
CA ALA A 87 -0.43 -2.33 -11.91
C ALA A 87 -1.22 -1.21 -11.25
N ARG A 88 -1.80 -1.49 -10.07
CA ARG A 88 -2.56 -0.51 -9.32
C ARG A 88 -1.71 0.68 -8.85
N LEU A 89 -0.49 0.42 -8.37
CA LEU A 89 0.43 1.48 -7.96
C LEU A 89 0.79 2.38 -9.15
N ARG A 90 1.07 1.80 -10.32
CA ARG A 90 1.35 2.57 -11.54
C ARG A 90 0.17 3.47 -11.92
N ASP A 91 -1.05 2.95 -11.88
CA ASP A 91 -2.24 3.73 -12.19
C ASP A 91 -2.39 4.93 -11.25
N LEU A 92 -2.14 4.73 -9.95
CA LEU A 92 -2.24 5.79 -8.94
C LEU A 92 -1.16 6.86 -9.08
N LEU A 93 0.04 6.49 -9.54
CA LEU A 93 1.16 7.44 -9.70
C LEU A 93 1.11 8.19 -11.04
N ASN A 94 0.38 7.68 -12.02
CA ASN A 94 0.23 8.28 -13.34
C ASN A 94 -1.06 9.10 -13.51
N THR A 95 -1.85 9.26 -12.44
CA THR A 95 -3.06 10.10 -12.40
C THR A 95 -2.72 11.50 -11.97
#